data_AF-A0A653C9H4-F1
#
_entry.id   AF-A0A653C9H4-F1
#
_cell.length_a   1.000
_cell.length_b   1.000
_cell.length_c   1.000
_cell.angle_alpha   90.00
_cell.angle_beta   90.00
_cell.angle_gamma   90.00
#
_symmetry.space_group_name_H-M   'P 1'
#
loop_
_entity.id
_entity.type
_entity.pdbx_description
1 polymer ?
#
loop_
_entity_poly.entity_id
_entity_poly.type
_entity_poly.pdbx_seq_one_letter_code
_entity_poly.pdbx_strand_id
1 'polypeptide(L)'
;NFIGGSKISNLRFADDTTLIAASQKELVALLNILEQYSAAYGLGVNYNKAKVMIVDREHDSYREIKSIGRCKVLFKVLCTSVL
;
A
#
# COMPACT_ATOMS: atom_id res chain seq x y z
N ASN A 1 -24.21 3.66 -14.84
CA ASN A 1 -24.33 5.12 -14.78
C ASN A 1 -24.05 5.72 -16.15
N PHE A 2 -24.97 6.54 -16.67
CA PHE A 2 -24.84 7.30 -17.91
C PHE A 2 -24.59 8.76 -17.56
N ILE A 3 -23.69 9.44 -18.26
CA ILE A 3 -23.52 10.90 -18.18
C ILE A 3 -23.65 11.42 -19.62
N GLY A 4 -24.50 12.42 -19.86
CA GLY A 4 -24.71 13.01 -21.19
C GLY A 4 -25.23 12.04 -22.26
N GLY A 5 -26.00 11.01 -21.89
CA GLY A 5 -26.59 10.05 -22.83
C GLY A 5 -25.62 9.01 -23.41
N SER A 6 -24.33 9.07 -23.06
CA SER A 6 -23.33 8.08 -23.48
C SER A 6 -23.11 7.02 -22.41
N LYS A 7 -23.13 5.74 -22.81
CA LYS A 7 -22.79 4.61 -21.93
C LYS A 7 -21.29 4.63 -21.65
N ILE A 8 -20.91 5.07 -20.45
CA ILE A 8 -19.51 4.98 -20.01
C ILE A 8 -19.27 3.54 -19.59
N SER A 9 -18.70 2.73 -20.49
CA SER A 9 -18.37 1.32 -20.26
C SER A 9 -16.99 1.09 -19.64
N ASN A 10 -16.19 2.15 -19.47
CA ASN A 10 -14.79 2.04 -19.07
C ASN A 10 -14.33 3.28 -18.28
N LEU A 11 -14.98 3.55 -17.14
CA LEU A 11 -14.38 4.44 -16.14
C LEU A 11 -13.28 3.62 -15.45
N ARG A 12 -12.03 3.74 -15.90
CA ARG A 12 -10.88 3.22 -15.16
C ARG A 12 -10.72 4.07 -13.91
N PHE A 13 -11.26 3.62 -12.79
CA PHE A 13 -10.76 4.03 -11.48
C PHE A 13 -9.32 3.52 -11.40
N ALA A 14 -8.36 4.42 -11.17
CA ALA A 14 -7.00 3.99 -10.87
C ALA A 14 -7.03 3.43 -9.44
N ASP A 15 -7.03 2.11 -9.30
CA ASP A 15 -7.13 1.39 -8.01
C ASP A 15 -5.78 1.30 -7.26
N ASP A 16 -4.71 1.86 -7.80
CA ASP A 16 -3.37 1.78 -7.22
C ASP A 16 -3.19 2.83 -6.11
N THR A 17 -3.20 2.37 -4.86
CA THR A 17 -2.95 3.20 -3.66
C THR A 17 -1.57 2.91 -3.09
N THR A 18 -0.76 3.95 -2.85
CA THR A 18 0.54 3.85 -2.16
C THR A 18 0.44 4.48 -0.77
N LEU A 19 0.86 3.76 0.26
CA LEU A 19 0.95 4.24 1.64
C LEU A 19 2.42 4.44 2.03
N ILE A 20 2.72 5.54 2.71
CA ILE A 20 4.06 5.84 3.24
C ILE A 20 3.91 6.02 4.76
N ALA A 21 4.78 5.38 5.51
CA ALA A 21 4.81 5.45 6.96
C ALA A 21 6.25 5.44 7.44
N ALA A 22 6.54 6.11 8.56
CA ALA A 22 7.86 6.11 9.18
C ALA A 22 8.13 4.84 10.00
N SER A 23 7.10 4.03 10.28
CA SER A 23 7.23 2.79 11.06
C SER A 23 6.25 1.71 10.63
N GLN A 24 6.55 0.45 10.99
CA GLN A 24 5.67 -0.69 10.74
C GLN A 24 4.30 -0.52 11.44
N LYS A 25 4.30 0.01 12.67
CA LYS A 25 3.08 0.23 13.46
C LYS A 25 2.16 1.24 12.79
N GLU A 26 2.73 2.34 12.31
CA GLU A 26 2.00 3.37 11.57
C GLU A 26 1.46 2.81 10.25
N LEU A 27 2.26 2.02 9.51
CA LEU A 27 1.79 1.38 8.28
C LEU A 27 0.59 0.46 8.54
N VAL A 28 0.60 -0.32 9.62
CA VAL A 28 -0.54 -1.17 10.01
C VAL A 28 -1.77 -0.33 10.36
N ALA A 29 -1.60 0.80 11.05
CA ALA A 29 -2.72 1.70 11.35
C ALA A 29 -3.33 2.29 10.06
N LEU A 30 -2.48 2.76 9.13
CA LEU A 30 -2.93 3.26 7.83
C LEU A 30 -3.64 2.19 7.00
N LEU A 31 -3.14 0.94 7.01
CA LEU A 31 -3.79 -0.18 6.34
C LEU A 31 -5.20 -0.44 6.89
N ASN A 32 -5.37 -0.40 8.21
CA ASN A 32 -6.68 -0.60 8.83
C ASN A 32 -7.67 0.52 8.47
N ILE A 33 -7.20 1.77 8.43
CA ILE A 33 -8.01 2.92 7.99
C ILE A 33 -8.40 2.76 6.52
N LEU A 34 -7.44 2.43 5.65
CA LEU A 34 -7.70 2.22 4.22
C LEU A 34 -8.75 1.14 4.00
N GLU A 35 -8.66 0.02 4.72
CA GLU A 35 -9.66 -1.05 4.64
C GLU A 35 -11.05 -0.60 5.09
N GLN A 36 -11.14 0.10 6.22
CA GLN A 36 -12.42 0.57 6.74
C GLN A 36 -13.10 1.51 5.73
N TYR A 37 -12.35 2.46 5.16
CA TYR A 37 -12.86 3.35 4.13
C TYR A 37 -13.23 2.59 2.86
N SER A 38 -12.38 1.67 2.40
CA SER A 38 -12.65 0.86 1.21
C SER A 38 -13.93 0.04 1.38
N ALA A 39 -14.11 -0.60 2.53
CA ALA A 39 -15.29 -1.40 2.85
C ALA A 39 -16.58 -0.55 2.85
N ALA A 40 -16.52 0.71 3.31
CA ALA A 40 -17.65 1.63 3.25
C ALA A 40 -18.10 1.95 1.82
N TYR A 41 -17.19 1.86 0.85
CA TYR A 41 -17.47 1.97 -0.59
C TYR A 41 -17.71 0.62 -1.28
N GLY A 42 -17.79 -0.49 -0.53
CA GLY A 42 -17.95 -1.84 -1.07
C GLY A 42 -16.69 -2.39 -1.77
N LEU A 43 -15.52 -1.79 -1.49
CA LEU A 43 -14.22 -2.17 -2.03
C LEU A 43 -13.40 -2.94 -0.99
N GLY A 44 -12.46 -3.77 -1.45
CA GLY A 44 -11.56 -4.54 -0.60
C GLY A 44 -10.11 -4.42 -1.05
N VAL A 45 -9.18 -4.51 -0.10
CA VAL A 45 -7.74 -4.49 -0.39
C VAL A 45 -7.30 -5.86 -0.89
N ASN A 46 -6.65 -5.91 -2.06
CA ASN A 46 -6.08 -7.14 -2.59
C ASN A 46 -4.66 -7.38 -2.04
N TYR A 47 -4.55 -8.10 -0.93
CA TYR A 47 -3.27 -8.41 -0.28
C TYR A 47 -2.31 -9.28 -1.09
N ASN A 48 -2.80 -10.01 -2.09
CA ASN A 48 -1.91 -10.76 -2.99
C ASN A 48 -1.12 -9.80 -3.90
N LYS A 49 -1.75 -8.69 -4.28
CA LYS A 49 -1.14 -7.63 -5.11
C LYS A 49 -0.43 -6.57 -4.28
N ALA A 50 -0.91 -6.24 -3.08
CA ALA A 50 -0.30 -5.24 -2.21
C ALA A 50 1.12 -5.64 -1.77
N LYS A 51 2.11 -4.80 -2.07
CA LYS A 51 3.53 -5.03 -1.75
C LYS A 51 4.03 -3.97 -0.78
N VAL A 52 4.85 -4.39 0.18
CA VAL A 52 5.55 -3.46 1.07
C VAL A 52 6.99 -3.34 0.64
N MET A 53 7.43 -2.09 0.53
CA MET A 53 8.84 -1.72 0.34
C MET A 53 9.36 -1.07 1.61
N ILE A 54 10.52 -1.52 2.07
CA ILE A 54 11.19 -0.93 3.23
C ILE A 54 12.34 -0.08 2.70
N VAL A 55 12.30 1.22 2.96
CA VAL A 55 13.36 2.16 2.61
C VAL A 55 14.12 2.51 3.87
N ASP A 56 15.42 2.30 3.86
CA ASP A 56 16.26 2.39 5.05
C ASP A 56 17.60 3.06 4.75
N ARG A 57 18.11 3.82 5.73
CA ARG A 57 19.36 4.59 5.67
C ARG A 57 20.41 3.91 6.54
N GLU A 58 20.90 2.76 6.06
CA GLU A 58 21.99 1.95 6.62
C GLU A 58 21.91 1.48 8.09
N HIS A 59 22.22 0.19 8.27
CA HIS A 59 22.80 -0.35 9.50
C HIS A 59 21.93 -0.63 10.72
N ASP A 60 20.62 -0.90 10.58
CA ASP A 60 19.94 -1.66 11.63
C ASP A 60 20.10 -3.17 11.43
N SER A 61 20.18 -3.93 12.52
CA SER A 61 20.25 -5.39 12.47
C SER A 61 18.89 -5.95 12.06
N TYR A 62 18.57 -5.90 10.75
CA TYR A 62 17.29 -6.35 10.24
C TYR A 62 17.19 -7.86 10.36
N ARG A 63 16.43 -8.30 11.37
CA ARG A 63 15.71 -9.57 11.28
C ARG A 63 14.97 -9.57 9.94
N GLU A 64 15.03 -10.67 9.21
CA GLU A 64 14.36 -10.84 7.92
C GLU A 64 12.83 -10.59 8.09
N ILE A 65 12.37 -9.36 7.82
CA ILE A 65 10.94 -9.00 7.93
C ILE A 65 10.23 -9.59 6.72
N LYS A 66 9.50 -10.67 6.93
CA LYS A 66 8.75 -11.37 5.86
C LYS A 66 7.43 -10.68 5.52
N SER A 67 6.81 -10.01 6.49
CA SER A 67 5.48 -9.41 6.36
C SER A 67 5.29 -8.25 7.33
N ILE A 68 4.49 -7.25 6.91
CA ILE A 68 3.98 -6.19 7.78
C ILE A 68 2.45 -6.20 7.70
N GLY A 69 1.79 -6.40 8.84
CA GLY A 69 0.35 -6.64 8.87
C GLY A 69 -0.04 -7.83 7.99
N ARG A 70 -0.93 -7.60 7.03
CA ARG A 70 -1.38 -8.59 6.04
C ARG A 70 -0.60 -8.54 4.72
N CYS A 71 0.38 -7.64 4.60
CA CYS A 71 1.14 -7.43 3.37
C CYS A 71 2.48 -8.17 3.39
N LYS A 72 2.86 -8.73 2.23
CA LYS A 72 4.17 -9.33 2.02
C LYS A 72 5.21 -8.24 1.71
N VAL A 73 6.38 -8.35 2.34
CA VAL A 73 7.53 -7.49 2.01
C VAL A 73 8.21 -8.08 0.78
N LEU A 74 8.48 -7.24 -0.22
CA LEU A 74 9.00 -7.72 -1.52
C LEU A 74 10.33 -7.08 -1.91
N PHE A 75 10.60 -5.85 -1.45
CA PHE A 75 11.85 -5.17 -1.72
C PHE A 75 12.30 -4.35 -0.52
N LYS A 76 13.60 -4.46 -0.19
CA LYS A 76 14.27 -3.52 0.71
C LYS A 76 15.18 -2.65 -0.16
N VAL A 77 14.96 -1.34 -0.11
CA VAL A 77 15.82 -0.36 -0.78
C VAL A 77 16.73 0.24 0.28
N LEU A 78 18.03 -0.05 0.16
CA LEU A 78 19.05 0.62 0.95
C LEU A 78 19.37 1.95 0.27
N CYS A 79 19.12 3.06 0.94
CA CYS A 79 19.50 4.37 0.43
C CYS A 79 20.97 4.62 0.79
N THR A 80 21.90 4.09 -0.02
CA THR A 80 23.35 4.29 0.15
C THR A 80 23.79 5.60 -0.48
N SER A 81 23.26 6.74 -0.01
CA SER A 81 23.83 8.08 -0.28
C SER A 81 23.21 9.11 0.66
N VAL A 82 24.03 9.57 1.61
CA VAL A 82 23.89 10.90 2.22
C VAL A 82 24.18 11.93 1.12
N LEU A 83 23.51 13.08 1.16
CA LEU A 83 23.91 14.29 0.42
C LEU A 83 25.37 14.66 0.73
#